data_AF-A0A0C4EK90-F1
#
_entry.id   AF-A0A0C4EK90-F1
#
_cell.length_a   1.000
_cell.length_b   1.000
_cell.length_c   1.000
_cell.angle_alpha   90.00
_cell.angle_beta   90.00
_cell.angle_gamma   90.00
#
_symmetry.space_group_name_H-M   'P 1'
#
loop_
_entity.id
_entity.type
_entity.pdbx_description
1 polymer ?
#
loop_
_entity_poly.entity_id
_entity_poly.type
_entity_poly.pdbx_seq_one_letter_code
_entity_poly.pdbx_strand_id
1 'polypeptide(L)'
;MESRGDAIRYWEEERAGRVRDPLEPGDMVLAYNRTLETQWGQLFAHKWNGPYRVVKQVEGGSYVLAELDGTELKRRFAADQVKKYRSRGGLREQKWTRRQEQTRDSLQMVGGCGGQLGGDPQQSKD
;
A
#
# COMPACT_ATOMS: atom_id res chain seq x y z
N MET A 1 31.11 0.57 22.46
CA MET A 1 29.73 0.83 22.00
C MET A 1 29.48 0.30 20.58
N GLU A 2 30.51 -0.02 19.79
CA GLU A 2 30.39 -0.57 18.43
C GLU A 2 29.78 -1.98 18.33
N SER A 3 29.91 -2.81 19.37
CA SER A 3 29.50 -4.22 19.33
C SER A 3 28.02 -4.46 19.02
N ARG A 4 27.11 -3.55 19.44
CA ARG A 4 25.68 -3.68 19.12
C ARG A 4 25.39 -3.28 17.67
N GLY A 5 26.07 -2.27 17.15
CA GLY A 5 25.91 -1.82 15.76
C GLY A 5 26.39 -2.88 14.78
N ASP A 6 27.57 -3.45 15.03
CA ASP A 6 28.14 -4.52 14.20
C ASP A 6 27.29 -5.79 14.23
N ALA A 7 26.74 -6.14 15.40
CA ALA A 7 25.82 -7.27 15.51
C ALA A 7 24.54 -7.03 14.69
N ILE A 8 23.93 -5.83 14.76
CA ILE A 8 22.73 -5.50 13.97
C ILE A 8 23.03 -5.62 12.48
N ARG A 9 24.13 -5.03 12.02
CA ARG A 9 24.55 -5.07 10.60
C ARG A 9 24.77 -6.51 10.11
N TYR A 10 25.50 -7.32 10.88
CA TYR A 10 25.71 -8.72 10.57
C TYR A 10 24.38 -9.48 10.44
N TRP A 11 23.45 -9.25 11.38
CA TRP A 11 22.13 -9.89 11.34
C TRP A 11 21.25 -9.42 10.18
N GLU A 12 21.34 -8.14 9.80
CA GLU A 12 20.61 -7.56 8.66
C GLU A 12 21.16 -8.07 7.32
N GLU A 13 22.48 -8.08 7.13
CA GLU A 13 23.15 -8.59 5.92
C GLU A 13 22.85 -10.09 5.72
N GLU A 14 23.00 -10.90 6.76
CA GLU A 14 22.77 -12.35 6.73
C GLU A 14 21.29 -12.70 6.47
N ARG A 15 20.36 -11.81 6.82
CA ARG A 15 18.91 -12.02 6.68
C ARG A 15 18.26 -11.15 5.61
N ALA A 16 19.01 -10.34 4.87
CA ALA A 16 18.47 -9.43 3.85
C ALA A 16 17.57 -10.17 2.84
N GLY A 17 17.99 -11.35 2.38
CA GLY A 17 17.19 -12.18 1.46
C GLY A 17 15.93 -12.84 2.07
N ARG A 18 15.76 -12.77 3.40
CA ARG A 18 14.58 -13.29 4.12
C ARG A 18 13.57 -12.19 4.44
N VAL A 19 13.94 -10.92 4.28
CA VAL A 19 13.03 -9.79 4.46
C VAL A 19 12.09 -9.74 3.27
N ARG A 20 10.78 -9.79 3.54
CA ARG A 20 9.75 -9.62 2.52
C ARG A 20 9.43 -8.15 2.33
N ASP A 21 9.02 -7.79 1.12
CA ASP A 21 8.43 -6.47 0.87
C ASP A 21 7.20 -6.23 1.78
N PRO A 22 6.97 -4.97 2.20
CA PRO A 22 5.74 -4.59 2.88
C PRO A 22 4.50 -4.89 2.05
N LEU A 23 3.38 -5.16 2.71
CA LEU A 23 2.10 -5.36 2.04
C LEU A 23 1.42 -4.00 1.84
N GLU A 24 0.89 -3.78 0.65
CA GLU A 24 0.24 -2.51 0.31
C GLU A 24 -1.23 -2.47 0.76
N PRO A 25 -1.78 -1.29 1.07
CA PRO A 25 -3.22 -1.12 1.22
C PRO A 25 -3.99 -1.74 0.04
N GLY A 26 -5.00 -2.55 0.34
CA GLY A 26 -5.81 -3.27 -0.64
C GLY A 26 -5.35 -4.69 -0.95
N ASP A 27 -4.11 -5.06 -0.60
CA ASP A 27 -3.62 -6.43 -0.75
C ASP A 27 -4.51 -7.42 0.02
N MET A 28 -4.82 -8.55 -0.61
CA MET A 28 -5.51 -9.65 0.07
C MET A 28 -4.53 -10.48 0.87
N VAL A 29 -4.89 -10.77 2.12
CA VAL A 29 -4.01 -11.44 3.08
C VAL A 29 -4.74 -12.48 3.93
N LEU A 30 -3.98 -13.43 4.44
CA LEU A 30 -4.39 -14.35 5.50
C LEU A 30 -3.84 -13.86 6.83
N ALA A 31 -4.62 -14.03 7.91
CA ALA A 31 -4.22 -13.68 9.26
C ALA A 31 -4.06 -14.92 10.14
N TYR A 32 -2.95 -15.01 10.87
CA TYR A 32 -2.67 -16.10 11.78
C TYR A 32 -3.40 -15.94 13.11
N ASN A 33 -4.13 -16.98 13.50
CA ASN A 33 -4.79 -17.04 14.80
C ASN A 33 -3.88 -17.66 15.86
N ARG A 34 -3.15 -16.81 16.60
CA ARG A 34 -2.24 -17.23 17.67
C ARG A 34 -2.96 -17.89 18.86
N THR A 35 -4.27 -17.64 19.06
CA THR A 35 -4.99 -18.23 20.20
C THR A 35 -5.10 -19.75 20.09
N LEU A 36 -5.01 -20.30 18.88
CA LEU A 36 -5.07 -21.74 18.63
C LEU A 36 -3.77 -22.47 18.99
N GLU A 37 -2.65 -21.76 19.22
CA GLU A 37 -1.40 -22.41 19.63
C GLU A 37 -1.41 -22.89 21.07
N THR A 38 -2.10 -22.15 21.94
CA THR A 38 -2.11 -22.41 23.39
C THR A 38 -3.27 -23.31 23.81
N GLN A 39 -4.24 -23.57 22.91
CA GLN A 39 -5.40 -24.40 23.21
C GLN A 39 -5.11 -25.88 23.01
N TRP A 40 -5.45 -26.68 24.03
CA TRP A 40 -5.34 -28.14 23.98
C TRP A 40 -6.30 -28.71 22.92
N GLY A 41 -5.85 -29.70 22.15
CA GLY A 41 -6.67 -30.36 21.11
C GLY A 41 -6.75 -29.62 19.76
N GLN A 42 -6.07 -28.49 19.58
CA GLN A 42 -6.06 -27.72 18.31
C GLN A 42 -4.82 -27.97 17.44
N LEU A 43 -4.12 -29.10 17.63
CA LEU A 43 -2.87 -29.41 16.91
C LEU A 43 -3.03 -29.37 15.38
N PHE A 44 -4.18 -29.83 14.87
CA PHE A 44 -4.49 -29.88 13.44
C PHE A 44 -5.47 -28.79 12.98
N ALA A 45 -5.75 -27.80 13.84
CA ALA A 45 -6.64 -26.72 13.50
C ALA A 45 -6.06 -25.83 12.40
N HIS A 46 -6.93 -25.35 11.51
CA HIS A 46 -6.52 -24.38 10.51
C HIS A 46 -6.28 -23.01 11.16
N LYS A 47 -5.02 -22.55 11.19
CA LYS A 47 -4.62 -21.33 11.91
C LYS A 47 -4.63 -20.07 11.05
N TRP A 48 -4.74 -20.19 9.73
CA TRP A 48 -4.66 -19.05 8.81
C TRP A 48 -6.05 -18.65 8.33
N ASN A 49 -6.63 -17.61 8.93
CA ASN A 49 -7.99 -17.18 8.61
C ASN A 49 -8.05 -16.17 7.46
N GLY A 50 -9.25 -15.98 6.93
CA GLY A 50 -9.54 -14.96 5.92
C GLY A 50 -9.26 -15.44 4.50
N PRO A 51 -9.74 -14.69 3.51
CA PRO A 51 -8.97 -13.52 3.08
C PRO A 51 -9.47 -12.19 3.66
N TYR A 52 -8.54 -11.37 4.11
CA TYR A 52 -8.73 -9.99 4.57
C TYR A 52 -8.11 -9.01 3.58
N ARG A 53 -8.41 -7.73 3.71
CA ARG A 53 -7.70 -6.64 3.01
C ARG A 53 -6.82 -5.86 3.96
N VAL A 54 -5.63 -5.47 3.51
CA VAL A 54 -4.80 -4.52 4.23
C VAL A 54 -5.43 -3.13 4.13
N VAL A 55 -5.68 -2.49 5.27
CA VAL A 55 -6.10 -1.08 5.29
C VAL A 55 -4.88 -0.18 5.26
N LYS A 56 -3.93 -0.43 6.17
CA LYS A 56 -2.66 0.30 6.26
C LYS A 56 -1.66 -0.47 7.12
N GLN A 57 -0.38 -0.16 6.91
CA GLN A 57 0.68 -0.49 7.84
C GLN A 57 0.86 0.67 8.83
N VAL A 58 0.99 0.36 10.12
CA VAL A 58 1.29 1.37 11.14
C VAL A 58 2.79 1.40 11.44
N GLU A 59 3.24 2.47 12.07
CA GLU A 59 4.61 2.59 12.59
C GLU A 59 4.93 1.39 13.51
N GLY A 60 6.09 0.78 13.30
CA GLY A 60 6.47 -0.51 13.92
C GLY A 60 6.08 -1.75 13.11
N GLY A 61 5.48 -1.59 11.92
CA GLY A 61 5.38 -2.63 10.91
C GLY A 61 4.18 -3.58 11.05
N SER A 62 3.28 -3.33 12.01
CA SER A 62 2.02 -4.08 12.12
C SER A 62 0.96 -3.57 11.13
N TYR A 63 -0.02 -4.40 10.84
CA TYR A 63 -1.07 -4.13 9.86
C TYR A 63 -2.43 -3.97 10.52
N VAL A 64 -3.20 -3.00 10.03
CA VAL A 64 -4.65 -2.92 10.23
C VAL A 64 -5.30 -3.65 9.07
N LEU A 65 -6.17 -4.60 9.38
CA LEU A 65 -6.86 -5.41 8.39
C LEU A 65 -8.35 -5.07 8.40
N ALA A 66 -9.01 -5.29 7.27
CA ALA A 66 -10.45 -5.24 7.13
C ALA A 66 -10.97 -6.55 6.54
N GLU A 67 -12.20 -6.90 6.90
CA GLU A 67 -13.01 -7.89 6.21
C GLU A 67 -13.24 -7.46 4.74
N LEU A 68 -13.73 -8.37 3.90
CA LEU A 68 -13.94 -8.08 2.47
C LEU A 68 -15.03 -7.05 2.20
N ASP A 69 -15.95 -6.85 3.16
CA ASP A 69 -17.00 -5.84 3.12
C ASP A 69 -16.51 -4.43 3.54
N GLY A 70 -15.23 -4.32 3.95
CA GLY A 70 -14.62 -3.08 4.41
C GLY A 70 -14.69 -2.88 5.93
N THR A 71 -15.25 -3.81 6.69
CA THR A 71 -15.30 -3.71 8.16
C THR A 71 -13.89 -3.89 8.75
N GLU A 72 -13.36 -2.85 9.40
CA GLU A 72 -12.03 -2.93 10.03
C GLU A 72 -12.00 -3.86 11.25
N LEU A 73 -10.95 -4.68 11.34
CA LEU A 73 -10.71 -5.53 12.50
C LEU A 73 -10.19 -4.68 13.66
N LYS A 74 -10.77 -4.90 14.85
CA LYS A 74 -10.42 -4.17 16.08
C LYS A 74 -8.96 -4.30 16.49
N ARG A 75 -8.33 -5.44 16.16
CA ARG A 75 -6.94 -5.73 16.53
C ARG A 75 -5.99 -5.47 15.36
N ARG A 76 -4.75 -5.13 15.70
CA ARG A 76 -3.63 -5.08 14.76
C ARG A 76 -2.94 -6.44 14.68
N PHE A 77 -2.33 -6.70 13.54
CA PHE A 77 -1.62 -7.96 13.26
C PHE A 77 -0.14 -7.68 13.03
N ALA A 78 0.73 -8.41 13.71
CA ALA A 78 2.16 -8.30 13.49
C ALA A 78 2.55 -8.85 12.10
N ALA A 79 3.70 -8.43 11.58
CA ALA A 79 4.11 -8.77 10.21
C ALA A 79 4.30 -10.29 9.98
N ASP A 80 4.62 -11.04 11.03
CA ASP A 80 4.73 -12.51 11.05
C ASP A 80 3.36 -13.20 11.00
N GLN A 81 2.32 -12.54 11.51
CA GLN A 81 0.95 -13.06 11.55
C GLN A 81 0.19 -12.83 10.24
N VAL A 82 0.78 -12.15 9.25
CA VAL A 82 0.10 -11.79 8.00
C VAL A 82 0.85 -12.34 6.80
N LYS A 83 0.14 -13.02 5.91
CA LYS A 83 0.69 -13.58 4.67
C LYS A 83 -0.16 -13.17 3.47
N LYS A 84 0.47 -12.88 2.33
CA LYS A 84 -0.26 -12.57 1.08
C LYS A 84 -1.14 -13.75 0.65
N TYR A 85 -2.41 -13.49 0.40
CA TYR A 85 -3.36 -14.45 -0.13
C TYR A 85 -3.10 -14.65 -1.62
N ARG A 86 -3.04 -15.91 -2.06
CA ARG A 86 -2.93 -16.28 -3.48
C ARG A 86 -4.18 -17.05 -3.86
N SER A 87 -4.96 -16.51 -4.79
CA SER A 87 -6.15 -17.20 -5.32
C SER A 87 -5.74 -18.47 -6.07
N ARG A 88 -6.54 -19.53 -5.94
CA ARG A 88 -6.30 -20.84 -6.60
C ARG A 88 -6.77 -20.89 -8.05
N GLY A 89 -7.50 -19.88 -8.55
CA GLY A 89 -7.96 -19.84 -9.94
C GLY A 89 -8.71 -18.56 -10.33
N GLY A 90 -8.25 -17.93 -11.42
CA GLY A 90 -9.11 -17.27 -12.41
C GLY A 90 -9.72 -15.89 -12.15
N LEU A 91 -9.79 -15.36 -10.93
CA LEU A 91 -10.29 -14.00 -10.73
C LEU A 91 -9.13 -13.00 -10.75
N ARG A 92 -9.11 -12.21 -11.84
CA ARG A 92 -8.19 -11.11 -12.12
C ARG A 92 -7.80 -10.38 -10.84
N GLU A 93 -6.49 -10.19 -10.68
CA GLU A 93 -5.88 -9.17 -9.84
C GLU A 93 -6.61 -7.84 -10.11
N GLN A 94 -7.59 -7.49 -9.28
CA GLN A 94 -8.09 -6.13 -9.25
C GLN A 94 -7.02 -5.31 -8.55
N LYS A 95 -5.96 -4.99 -9.32
CA LYS A 95 -5.09 -3.86 -8.99
C LYS A 95 -6.03 -2.69 -8.79
N TRP A 96 -6.20 -2.28 -7.54
CA TRP A 96 -6.83 -1.02 -7.22
C TRP A 96 -5.81 0.07 -7.58
N THR A 97 -5.64 0.32 -8.88
CA THR A 97 -5.00 1.55 -9.29
C THR A 97 -5.91 2.66 -8.82
N ARG A 98 -5.48 3.37 -7.78
CA ARG A 98 -5.91 4.73 -7.47
C ARG A 98 -5.61 5.60 -8.68
N ARG A 99 -6.43 5.49 -9.72
CA ARG A 99 -6.63 6.57 -10.67
C ARG A 99 -7.59 7.53 -9.99
N GLN A 100 -7.12 8.76 -9.81
CA GLN A 100 -7.77 10.01 -9.35
C GLN A 100 -6.96 10.57 -8.16
N GLU A 101 -6.32 11.73 -8.21
CA GLU A 101 -6.33 12.85 -9.16
C GLU A 101 -4.93 13.49 -9.12
N GLN A 102 -4.15 13.39 -10.19
CA GLN A 102 -3.17 14.44 -10.48
C GLN A 102 -3.96 15.55 -11.16
N THR A 103 -4.50 16.42 -10.30
CA THR A 103 -4.56 17.86 -10.53
C THR A 103 -4.76 18.24 -11.98
N ARG A 104 -6.03 18.25 -12.36
CA ARG A 104 -6.60 19.23 -13.28
C ARG A 104 -6.51 20.60 -12.59
N ASP A 105 -5.28 21.02 -12.26
CA ASP A 105 -4.94 22.25 -11.54
C ASP A 105 -3.57 22.74 -12.05
N SER A 106 -3.53 22.97 -13.35
CA SER A 106 -2.44 23.65 -14.05
C SER A 106 -3.01 24.40 -15.25
N LEU A 107 -4.08 25.17 -15.01
CA LEU A 107 -4.51 26.22 -15.92
C LEU A 107 -5.11 27.37 -15.12
N GLN A 108 -4.24 28.10 -14.43
CA GLN A 108 -4.33 29.54 -14.24
C GLN A 108 -3.01 30.01 -13.65
N MET A 109 -2.55 31.18 -14.08
CA MET A 109 -1.43 31.96 -13.54
C MET A 109 -0.03 31.74 -14.17
N VAL A 110 0.12 32.09 -15.45
CA VAL A 110 1.08 33.13 -15.89
C VAL A 110 0.32 33.96 -16.94
N GLY A 111 0.10 35.27 -16.80
CA GLY A 111 1.07 36.26 -16.38
C GLY A 111 1.82 36.76 -17.62
N GLY A 112 1.21 37.69 -18.35
CA GLY A 112 1.83 38.70 -19.21
C GLY A 112 2.95 38.32 -20.18
N CYS A 113 2.65 38.35 -21.47
CA CYS A 113 3.59 38.82 -22.49
C CYS A 113 2.82 39.59 -23.56
N GLY A 114 3.03 40.91 -23.58
CA GLY A 114 2.51 41.82 -24.59
C GLY A 114 3.45 41.97 -25.79
N GLY A 115 2.92 42.63 -26.83
CA GLY A 115 3.63 43.07 -28.04
C GLY A 115 3.68 41.99 -29.13
N GLN A 116 3.40 42.23 -30.40
CA GLN A 116 3.14 43.44 -31.18
C GLN A 116 2.53 42.94 -32.50
N LEU A 117 1.36 43.43 -32.93
CA LEU A 117 0.93 43.27 -34.32
C LEU A 117 0.59 44.67 -34.84
N GLY A 118 1.47 45.15 -35.71
CA GLY A 118 1.34 46.43 -36.39
C GLY A 118 0.27 46.38 -37.48
N GLY A 119 -0.52 47.45 -37.51
CA GLY A 119 -0.76 48.30 -38.69
C GLY A 119 -1.43 47.67 -39.92
N ASP A 120 -2.74 47.91 -40.01
CA ASP A 120 -3.50 48.52 -41.12
C ASP A 120 -3.12 48.21 -42.59
N PRO A 121 -4.12 47.96 -43.46
CA PRO A 121 -4.81 49.12 -44.03
C PRO A 121 -6.33 48.93 -44.29
N GLN A 122 -7.14 49.84 -43.75
CA GLN A 122 -8.48 50.13 -44.24
C GLN A 122 -8.47 51.55 -44.82
N GLN A 123 -8.37 51.69 -46.14
CA GLN A 123 -8.79 52.92 -46.83
C GLN A 123 -10.21 52.73 -47.35
N SER A 124 -11.09 53.62 -46.88
CA SER A 124 -12.46 53.79 -47.33
C SER A 124 -12.57 54.97 -48.30
N LYS A 125 -13.39 54.81 -49.34
CA LYS A 125 -14.04 55.86 -50.18
C LYS A 125 -13.07 56.67 -51.05
N ASP A 126 -13.32 56.87 -52.34
CA ASP A 126 -14.59 57.03 -53.07
C ASP A 126 -14.95 55.92 -54.06
#